data_AF-A0A2R7LH80-F1
#
_entry.id   AF-A0A2R7LH80-F1
#
_cell.length_a   1.000
_cell.length_b   1.000
_cell.length_c   1.000
_cell.angle_alpha   90.00
_cell.angle_beta   90.00
_cell.angle_gamma   90.00
#
_symmetry.space_group_name_H-M   'P 1'
#
loop_
_entity.id
_entity.type
_entity.pdbx_description
1 polymer ?
#
loop_
_entity_poly.entity_id
_entity_poly.type
_entity_poly.pdbx_seq_one_letter_code
_entity_poly.pdbx_strand_id
1 'polypeptide(L)'
;MKGGVFGILKARFLINDDAIKNWRFIVFIILLAILMIANTQRYEQKVFEIAKLSNEVKELRSEFVDRRSELQKLKMESTVTSEMEKKDIHPSTVPPVKIEVTKEEEKSFFKRIWQ
;
A
#
# COMPACT_ATOMS: atom_id res chain seq x y z
N MET A 1 63.29 6.23 1.08
CA MET A 1 61.88 5.80 1.30
C MET A 1 61.26 5.16 0.04
N LYS A 2 61.86 4.10 -0.54
CA LYS A 2 61.35 3.42 -1.76
C LYS A 2 61.15 1.91 -1.61
N GLY A 3 61.41 1.33 -0.41
CA GLY A 3 61.39 -0.12 -0.19
C GLY A 3 60.07 -0.70 0.33
N GLY A 4 59.21 0.10 0.96
CA GLY A 4 57.98 -0.39 1.60
C GLY A 4 56.94 -0.90 0.61
N VAL A 5 56.63 -0.09 -0.40
CA VAL A 5 55.67 -0.46 -1.47
C VAL A 5 56.22 -1.60 -2.35
N PHE A 6 57.53 -1.57 -2.61
CA PHE A 6 58.22 -2.61 -3.38
C PHE A 6 58.22 -3.97 -2.67
N GLY A 7 58.25 -3.99 -1.33
CA GLY A 7 58.17 -5.23 -0.53
C GLY A 7 56.80 -5.90 -0.54
N ILE A 8 55.73 -5.11 -0.67
CA ILE A 8 54.35 -5.61 -0.84
C ILE A 8 54.19 -6.25 -2.23
N LEU A 9 54.70 -5.58 -3.27
CA LEU A 9 54.71 -6.09 -4.65
C LEU A 9 55.57 -7.37 -4.84
N LYS A 10 56.67 -7.51 -4.10
CA LYS A 10 57.55 -8.71 -4.16
C LYS A 10 57.09 -9.88 -3.26
N ALA A 11 55.87 -9.83 -2.73
CA ALA A 11 55.32 -10.86 -1.83
C ALA A 11 56.15 -11.13 -0.56
N ARG A 12 57.01 -10.18 -0.14
CA ARG A 12 57.82 -10.34 1.10
C ARG A 12 56.95 -10.41 2.36
N PHE A 13 55.70 -9.92 2.26
CA PHE A 13 54.64 -10.05 3.25
C PHE A 13 54.20 -11.52 3.50
N LEU A 14 54.34 -12.41 2.51
CA LEU A 14 53.91 -13.81 2.63
C LEU A 14 55.03 -14.74 3.13
N ILE A 15 56.30 -14.31 3.15
CA ILE A 15 57.48 -15.18 3.37
C ILE A 15 58.24 -14.85 4.67
N ASN A 16 58.04 -13.66 5.26
CA ASN A 16 58.63 -13.32 6.57
C ASN A 16 57.95 -14.11 7.73
N ASP A 17 58.61 -14.19 8.89
CA ASP A 17 58.11 -14.92 10.09
C ASP A 17 56.67 -14.56 10.53
N ASP A 18 56.14 -13.39 10.11
CA ASP A 18 54.75 -12.95 10.33
C ASP A 18 53.73 -13.46 9.29
N ALA A 19 54.11 -14.36 8.38
CA ALA A 19 53.28 -14.87 7.28
C ALA A 19 51.92 -15.42 7.73
N ILE A 20 51.85 -16.04 8.91
CA ILE A 20 50.61 -16.60 9.47
C ILE A 20 49.56 -15.51 9.74
N LYS A 21 49.97 -14.35 10.26
CA LYS A 21 49.07 -13.22 10.53
C LYS A 21 48.51 -12.64 9.22
N ASN A 22 49.34 -12.62 8.19
CA ASN A 22 49.04 -12.09 6.87
C ASN A 22 48.09 -13.01 6.09
N TRP A 23 48.27 -14.33 6.20
CA TRP A 23 47.35 -15.32 5.65
C TRP A 23 45.94 -15.22 6.25
N ARG A 24 45.85 -15.06 7.58
CA ARG A 24 44.57 -14.84 8.28
C ARG A 24 43.87 -13.56 7.80
N PHE A 25 44.62 -12.50 7.52
CA PHE A 25 44.09 -11.25 7.00
C PHE A 25 43.56 -11.39 5.56
N ILE A 26 44.23 -12.15 4.70
CA ILE A 26 43.75 -12.41 3.33
C ILE A 26 42.43 -13.19 3.36
N VAL A 27 42.33 -14.24 4.19
CA VAL A 27 41.08 -15.00 4.35
C VAL A 27 39.96 -14.09 4.85
N PHE A 28 40.25 -13.16 5.77
CA PHE A 28 39.28 -12.18 6.24
C PHE A 28 38.74 -11.30 5.11
N ILE A 29 39.60 -10.77 4.24
CA ILE A 29 39.17 -9.96 3.09
C ILE A 29 38.33 -10.79 2.10
N ILE A 30 38.73 -12.03 1.83
CA ILE A 30 37.98 -12.91 0.93
C ILE A 30 36.58 -13.20 1.50
N LEU A 31 36.48 -13.48 2.80
CA LEU A 31 35.19 -13.67 3.47
C LEU A 31 34.33 -12.40 3.35
N LEU A 32 34.92 -11.22 3.58
CA LEU A 32 34.23 -9.95 3.43
C LEU A 32 33.74 -9.72 2.00
N ALA A 33 34.56 -10.05 1.00
CA ALA A 33 34.18 -9.97 -0.41
C ALA A 33 32.99 -10.91 -0.73
N ILE A 34 33.01 -12.15 -0.23
CA ILE A 34 31.90 -13.10 -0.39
C ILE A 34 30.62 -12.56 0.26
N LEU A 35 30.71 -11.99 1.47
CA LEU A 35 29.57 -11.37 2.14
C LEU A 35 29.02 -10.18 1.35
N MET A 36 29.89 -9.36 0.75
CA MET A 36 29.47 -8.24 -0.10
C MET A 36 28.70 -8.73 -1.32
N ILE A 37 29.24 -9.72 -2.03
CA ILE A 37 28.59 -10.31 -3.22
C ILE A 37 27.23 -10.90 -2.85
N ALA A 38 27.16 -11.67 -1.77
CA ALA A 38 25.91 -12.25 -1.29
C ALA A 38 24.87 -11.19 -0.91
N ASN A 39 25.29 -10.07 -0.32
CA ASN A 39 24.41 -8.96 0.00
C ASN A 39 23.86 -8.30 -1.27
N THR A 40 24.72 -8.00 -2.25
CA THR A 40 24.32 -7.41 -3.53
C THR A 40 23.27 -8.28 -4.25
N GLN A 41 23.48 -9.60 -4.31
CA GLN A 41 22.52 -10.49 -4.97
C GLN A 41 21.14 -10.48 -4.28
N ARG A 42 21.12 -10.41 -2.93
CA ARG A 42 19.87 -10.31 -2.16
C ARG A 42 19.19 -8.95 -2.34
N TYR A 43 19.98 -7.89 -2.46
CA TYR A 43 19.47 -6.55 -2.74
C TYR A 43 18.78 -6.52 -4.12
N GLU A 44 19.41 -7.08 -5.15
CA GLU A 44 18.82 -7.17 -6.49
C GLU A 44 17.48 -7.90 -6.48
N GLN A 45 17.40 -9.07 -5.82
CA GLN A 45 16.16 -9.83 -5.69
C GLN A 45 15.04 -9.01 -5.05
N LYS A 46 15.34 -8.24 -4.00
CA LYS A 46 14.37 -7.35 -3.35
C LYS A 46 13.90 -6.23 -4.28
N VAL A 47 14.79 -5.66 -5.09
CA VAL A 47 14.40 -4.62 -6.06
C VAL A 47 13.44 -5.18 -7.10
N PHE A 48 13.67 -6.40 -7.60
CA PHE A 48 12.73 -7.07 -8.49
C PHE A 48 11.37 -7.32 -7.84
N GLU A 49 11.36 -7.77 -6.58
CA GLU A 49 10.13 -7.97 -5.81
C GLU A 49 9.35 -6.66 -5.63
N ILE A 50 10.04 -5.57 -5.29
CA ILE A 50 9.44 -4.23 -5.17
C ILE A 50 8.83 -3.79 -6.50
N ALA A 51 9.52 -4.00 -7.63
CA ALA A 51 9.00 -3.66 -8.94
C ALA A 51 7.73 -4.46 -9.28
N LYS A 52 7.71 -5.77 -8.96
CA LYS A 52 6.53 -6.63 -9.15
C LYS A 52 5.34 -6.12 -8.32
N LEU A 53 5.56 -5.89 -7.02
CA LEU A 53 4.52 -5.39 -6.11
C LEU A 53 4.01 -4.00 -6.54
N SER A 54 4.90 -3.12 -7.02
CA SER A 54 4.50 -1.81 -7.53
C SER A 54 3.60 -1.91 -8.76
N ASN A 55 3.83 -2.88 -9.64
CA ASN A 55 2.96 -3.11 -10.79
C ASN A 55 1.60 -3.65 -10.36
N GLU A 56 1.55 -4.58 -9.41
CA GLU A 56 0.31 -5.13 -8.85
C GLU A 56 -0.54 -4.04 -8.21
N VAL A 57 0.07 -3.14 -7.40
CA VAL A 57 -0.63 -1.99 -6.83
C VAL A 57 -1.20 -1.07 -7.91
N LYS A 58 -0.47 -0.86 -9.00
CA LYS A 58 -0.93 -0.02 -10.11
C LYS A 58 -2.11 -0.66 -10.84
N GLU A 59 -2.07 -1.96 -11.06
CA GLU A 59 -3.15 -2.73 -11.67
C GLU A 59 -4.42 -2.69 -10.82
N LEU A 60 -4.32 -3.01 -9.53
CA LEU A 60 -5.44 -2.93 -8.58
C LEU A 60 -6.04 -1.52 -8.51
N ARG A 61 -5.20 -0.49 -8.57
CA ARG A 61 -5.68 0.90 -8.60
C ARG A 61 -6.42 1.22 -9.88
N SER A 62 -5.98 0.69 -11.02
CA SER A 62 -6.70 0.82 -12.29
C SER A 62 -8.07 0.16 -12.19
N GLU A 63 -8.11 -1.09 -11.72
CA GLU A 63 -9.36 -1.83 -11.53
C GLU A 63 -10.33 -1.08 -10.61
N PHE A 64 -9.84 -0.56 -9.47
CA PHE A 64 -10.67 0.23 -8.56
C PHE A 64 -11.30 1.45 -9.23
N VAL A 65 -10.54 2.18 -10.06
CA VAL A 65 -11.04 3.37 -10.76
C VAL A 65 -12.10 2.99 -11.80
N ASP A 66 -11.88 1.90 -12.53
CA ASP A 66 -12.82 1.39 -13.52
C ASP A 66 -14.13 0.94 -12.86
N ARG A 67 -14.02 0.12 -11.81
CA ARG A 67 -15.18 -0.34 -11.02
C ARG A 67 -15.94 0.81 -10.37
N ARG A 68 -15.23 1.80 -9.81
CA ARG A 68 -15.87 2.99 -9.25
C ARG A 68 -16.68 3.75 -10.30
N SER A 69 -16.15 3.89 -11.51
CA SER A 69 -16.84 4.56 -12.61
C SER A 69 -18.06 3.76 -13.07
N GLU A 70 -17.95 2.43 -13.13
CA GLU A 70 -19.07 1.54 -13.42
C GLU A 70 -20.20 1.67 -12.39
N LEU A 71 -19.86 1.65 -11.09
CA LEU A 71 -20.83 1.84 -10.01
C LEU A 71 -21.49 3.22 -10.05
N GLN A 72 -20.75 4.27 -10.39
CA GLN A 72 -21.33 5.61 -10.57
C GLN A 72 -22.34 5.63 -11.70
N LYS A 73 -22.02 5.03 -12.85
CA LYS A 73 -22.96 4.90 -13.98
C LYS A 73 -24.22 4.15 -13.57
N LEU A 74 -24.10 3.04 -12.84
CA LEU A 74 -25.24 2.28 -12.33
C LEU A 74 -26.09 3.07 -11.32
N LYS A 75 -25.45 3.90 -10.49
CA LYS A 75 -26.14 4.73 -9.48
C LYS A 75 -26.75 6.01 -10.07
N MET A 76 -26.49 6.35 -11.34
CA MET A 76 -27.08 7.55 -11.94
C MET A 76 -28.60 7.47 -11.89
N GLU A 77 -29.23 8.57 -11.48
CA GLU A 77 -30.68 8.68 -11.37
C GLU A 77 -31.38 8.35 -12.70
N SER A 78 -30.79 8.73 -13.83
CA SER A 78 -31.29 8.39 -15.17
C SER A 78 -31.27 6.87 -15.44
N THR A 79 -30.22 6.16 -15.03
CA THR A 79 -30.08 4.71 -15.21
C THR A 79 -31.05 3.97 -14.29
N VAL A 80 -31.17 4.41 -13.03
CA VAL A 80 -32.14 3.86 -12.09
C VAL A 80 -33.57 4.11 -12.58
N THR A 81 -33.88 5.30 -13.09
CA THR A 81 -35.21 5.65 -13.62
C THR A 81 -35.58 4.78 -14.81
N SER A 82 -34.65 4.59 -15.77
CA SER A 82 -34.88 3.75 -16.95
C SER A 82 -35.11 2.27 -16.59
N GLU A 83 -34.41 1.73 -15.59
CA GLU A 83 -34.65 0.36 -15.12
C GLU A 83 -35.95 0.22 -14.30
N MET A 84 -36.34 1.26 -13.56
CA MET A 84 -37.57 1.31 -12.76
C MET A 84 -38.83 1.55 -13.62
N GLU A 85 -38.69 2.16 -14.79
CA GLU A 85 -39.76 2.35 -15.77
C GLU A 85 -40.34 1.00 -16.24
N LYS A 86 -39.49 -0.03 -16.40
CA LYS A 86 -39.94 -1.42 -16.70
C LYS A 86 -40.85 -2.02 -15.61
N LYS A 87 -40.84 -1.44 -14.42
CA LYS A 87 -41.65 -1.86 -13.26
C LYS A 87 -42.81 -0.90 -13.00
N ASP A 88 -43.11 0.00 -13.93
CA ASP A 88 -44.10 1.08 -13.83
C ASP A 88 -43.85 2.06 -12.66
N ILE A 89 -42.61 2.13 -12.14
CA ILE A 89 -42.24 3.05 -11.06
C ILE A 89 -41.63 4.32 -11.66
N HIS A 90 -42.22 5.47 -11.34
CA HIS A 90 -41.87 6.76 -11.92
C HIS A 90 -41.33 7.73 -10.86
N PRO A 91 -40.38 8.62 -11.21
CA PRO A 91 -39.91 9.65 -10.29
C PRO A 91 -41.04 10.63 -9.96
N SER A 92 -41.17 11.02 -8.69
CA SER A 92 -42.15 12.01 -8.27
C SER A 92 -41.75 13.39 -8.79
N THR A 93 -42.62 14.02 -9.58
CA THR A 93 -42.45 15.42 -10.01
C THR A 93 -42.74 16.41 -8.89
N VAL A 94 -43.43 15.96 -7.83
CA VAL A 94 -43.89 16.79 -6.71
C VAL A 94 -42.99 16.55 -5.49
N PRO A 95 -42.52 17.60 -4.81
CA PRO A 95 -41.71 17.43 -3.60
C PRO A 95 -42.50 16.74 -2.48
N PRO A 96 -41.85 15.89 -1.66
CA PRO A 96 -42.51 15.24 -0.54
C PRO A 96 -42.89 16.27 0.55
N VAL A 97 -44.12 16.16 1.06
CA VAL A 97 -44.61 17.00 2.16
C VAL A 97 -44.34 16.31 3.49
N LYS A 98 -43.70 17.01 4.43
CA LYS A 98 -43.52 16.52 5.80
C LYS A 98 -44.88 16.55 6.52
N ILE A 99 -45.45 15.38 6.78
CA ILE A 99 -46.66 15.26 7.61
C ILE A 99 -46.20 15.26 9.07
N GLU A 100 -46.28 16.41 9.74
CA GLU A 100 -46.18 16.47 11.21
C GLU A 100 -47.55 16.16 11.81
N VAL A 101 -47.67 14.99 12.45
CA VAL A 101 -48.86 14.62 13.20
C VAL A 101 -48.85 15.40 14.51
N THR A 102 -49.51 16.55 14.54
CA THR A 102 -49.86 17.23 15.78
C THR A 102 -50.93 16.37 16.46
N LYS A 103 -50.51 15.52 17.40
CA LYS A 103 -51.45 14.88 18.32
C LYS A 103 -52.03 15.99 19.20
N GLU A 104 -53.34 16.20 19.16
CA GLU A 104 -53.99 17.05 20.15
C GLU A 104 -53.64 16.52 21.54
N GLU A 105 -53.09 17.39 22.39
CA GLU A 105 -52.87 17.06 23.80
C GLU A 105 -54.23 16.77 24.43
N GLU A 106 -54.57 15.49 24.59
CA GLU A 106 -55.63 15.10 25.51
C GLU A 106 -55.27 15.70 26.86
N LYS A 107 -56.10 16.65 27.32
CA LYS A 107 -55.91 17.36 28.59
C LYS A 107 -55.58 16.31 29.67
N SER A 108 -54.31 16.34 30.10
CA SER A 108 -53.78 15.44 31.11
C SER A 108 -54.75 15.34 32.27
N PHE A 109 -54.95 14.12 32.76
CA PHE A 109 -55.89 13.72 33.81
C PHE A 109 -55.90 14.69 35.01
N PHE A 110 -54.75 15.30 35.32
CA PHE A 110 -54.55 16.28 36.38
C PHE A 110 -55.19 17.66 36.14
N LYS A 111 -55.50 18.04 34.90
CA LYS A 111 -56.16 19.32 34.55
C LYS A 111 -57.68 19.26 34.68
N ARG A 112 -58.27 18.06 34.72
CA ARG A 112 -59.71 17.83 35.00
C ARG A 112 -60.03 17.76 36.49
N ILE A 113 -59.03 17.55 37.35
CA ILE A 113 -59.20 17.40 38.80
C ILE A 113 -59.17 18.76 39.52
N TRP A 114 -58.69 19.81 38.85
CA TRP A 114 -58.57 21.16 39.41
C TRP A 114 -59.36 22.19 38.58
N GLN A 115 -60.64 21.89 38.31
CA GLN A 115 -61.65 22.84 37.85
C GLN A 115 -62.96 22.62 38.61
#